data_AF-A0A6F8SZC3-F1
#
_entry.id   AF-A0A6F8SZC3-F1
#
_cell.length_a   1.000
_cell.length_b   1.000
_cell.length_c   1.000
_cell.angle_alpha   90.00
_cell.angle_beta   90.00
_cell.angle_gamma   90.00
#
_symmetry.space_group_name_H-M   'P 1'
#
loop_
_entity.id
_entity.type
_entity.pdbx_description
1 polymer ?
#
loop_
_entity_poly.entity_id
_entity_poly.type
_entity_poly.pdbx_seq_one_letter_code
_entity_poly.pdbx_strand_id
1 'polypeptide(L)' 'MNKDAEALEIYHRNIGKEEKIRLLEELALDFHNELEAQDQNMRPEIHTKLSEGLRLATNFIRELRAQN' A
#
# COMPACT_ATOMS: atom_id res chain seq x y z
N MET A 1 2.14 -12.27 -5.84
CA MET A 1 2.95 -11.10 -5.42
C MET A 1 2.48 -10.71 -4.03
N ASN A 2 3.38 -10.59 -3.05
CA ASN A 2 3.00 -10.17 -1.70
C ASN A 2 2.91 -8.65 -1.70
N LYS A 3 1.69 -8.13 -1.69
CA LYS A 3 1.38 -6.69 -1.74
C LYS A 3 2.02 -5.93 -0.57
N ASP A 4 2.18 -6.60 0.56
CA ASP A 4 2.93 -6.12 1.73
C ASP A 4 4.41 -5.85 1.44
N ALA A 5 5.05 -6.65 0.59
CA ALA A 5 6.46 -6.51 0.26
C ALA A 5 6.70 -5.25 -0.59
N GLU A 6 5.76 -4.88 -1.46
CA GLU A 6 5.83 -3.65 -2.27
C GLU A 6 5.77 -2.40 -1.37
N ALA A 7 4.84 -2.38 -0.40
CA ALA A 7 4.74 -1.28 0.56
C ALA A 7 6.00 -1.16 1.43
N LEU A 8 6.55 -2.28 1.90
CA LEU A 8 7.80 -2.34 2.66
C LEU A 8 8.99 -1.84 1.84
N GLU A 9 9.09 -2.24 0.57
CA GLU A 9 10.17 -1.82 -0.31
C GLU A 9 10.18 -0.30 -0.46
N ILE A 10 9.04 0.32 -0.75
CA ILE A 10 8.93 1.78 -0.89
C ILE A 10 9.33 2.49 0.41
N TYR A 11 8.87 1.99 1.55
CA TYR A 11 9.21 2.58 2.85
C TYR A 11 10.72 2.53 3.15
N HIS A 12 11.40 1.45 2.78
CA HIS A 12 12.83 1.27 3.01
C HIS A 12 13.75 1.84 1.92
N ARG A 13 13.22 2.24 0.76
CA ARG A 13 14.03 2.86 -0.31
C ARG A 13 14.79 4.09 0.19
N ASN A 14 16.00 4.30 -0.33
CA ASN A 14 16.81 5.48 -0.02
C ASN A 14 16.41 6.67 -0.93
N ILE A 15 15.20 7.18 -0.73
CA ILE A 15 14.62 8.32 -1.45
C ILE A 15 14.04 9.33 -0.47
N GLY A 16 13.75 10.54 -0.95
CA GLY A 16 13.19 11.60 -0.13
C GLY A 16 11.84 11.22 0.49
N LYS A 17 11.56 11.75 1.69
CA LYS A 17 10.31 11.49 2.42
C LYS A 17 9.07 11.80 1.59
N GLU A 18 9.03 12.94 0.91
CA GLU A 18 7.89 13.33 0.07
C GLU A 18 7.68 12.34 -1.08
N GLU A 19 8.76 11.87 -1.70
CA GLU A 19 8.70 10.87 -2.75
C GLU A 19 8.23 9.50 -2.22
N LYS A 20 8.65 9.10 -1.00
CA LYS A 20 8.10 7.90 -0.35
C LYS A 20 6.60 8.00 -0.14
N ILE A 21 6.13 9.14 0.37
CA ILE A 21 4.70 9.37 0.63
C ILE A 21 3.93 9.27 -0.68
N ARG A 22 4.41 9.95 -1.74
CA ARG A 22 3.77 9.91 -3.06
C ARG A 22 3.65 8.47 -3.59
N LEU A 23 4.75 7.71 -3.58
CA LEU A 23 4.75 6.33 -4.07
C LEU A 23 3.85 5.41 -3.24
N LEU A 24 3.78 5.61 -1.92
CA LEU A 24 2.87 4.85 -1.06
C LEU A 24 1.40 5.23 -1.29
N GLU A 25 1.11 6.50 -1.62
CA GLU A 25 -0.25 6.95 -1.97
C GLU A 25 -0.70 6.37 -3.31
N GLU A 26 0.17 6.37 -4.32
CA GLU A 26 -0.08 5.72 -5.61
C GLU A 26 -0.33 4.21 -5.40
N LEU A 27 0.52 3.53 -4.62
CA LEU A 27 0.36 2.11 -4.31
C LEU A 27 -0.96 1.81 -3.55
N ALA A 28 -1.32 2.66 -2.59
CA ALA A 28 -2.58 2.51 -1.84
C ALA A 28 -3.80 2.66 -2.77
N LEU A 29 -3.76 3.58 -3.73
CA LEU A 29 -4.82 3.74 -4.72
C LEU A 29 -4.95 2.51 -5.61
N ASP A 30 -3.84 1.94 -6.06
CA ASP A 30 -3.84 0.71 -6.87
C ASP A 30 -4.44 -0.47 -6.10
N PHE A 31 -4.07 -0.64 -4.83
CA PHE A 31 -4.64 -1.70 -3.99
C PHE A 31 -6.14 -1.49 -3.75
N HIS A 32 -6.60 -0.25 -3.61
CA HIS A 32 -8.02 0.06 -3.47
C HIS A 32 -8.80 -0.31 -4.75
N ASN A 33 -8.30 0.10 -5.91
CA ASN A 33 -8.92 -0.24 -7.20
C ASN A 33 -8.94 -1.76 -7.44
N GLU A 34 -7.86 -2.46 -7.08
CA GLU A 34 -7.80 -3.92 -7.15
C GLU A 34 -8.79 -4.60 -6.19
N LEU A 35 -9.00 -4.05 -4.99
CA LEU A 35 -10.01 -4.53 -4.05
C LEU A 35 -11.42 -4.37 -4.60
N GLU A 36 -11.76 -3.21 -5.16
CA GLU A 36 -13.07 -2.97 -5.78
C GLU A 36 -13.31 -3.91 -6.97
N ALA A 37 -12.28 -4.15 -7.79
CA ALA A 37 -12.36 -5.12 -8.88
C ALA A 37 -12.46 -6.58 -8.39
N GLN A 38 -11.90 -6.91 -7.24
CA GLN A 38 -11.95 -8.23 -6.62
C GLN A 38 -13.29 -8.52 -5.94
N ASP A 39 -13.94 -7.50 -5.37
CA ASP A 39 -15.26 -7.62 -4.75
C ASP A 39 -16.31 -8.13 -5.76
N GLN A 40 -16.14 -7.76 -7.03
CA GLN A 40 -16.94 -8.29 -8.15
C GLN A 40 -16.61 -9.74 -8.54
N ASN A 41 -15.42 -10.25 -8.17
CA ASN A 41 -14.88 -11.54 -8.62
C ASN A 41 -14.83 -12.62 -7.51
N MET A 42 -15.24 -12.30 -6.27
CA MET A 42 -15.36 -13.22 -5.12
C MET A 42 -14.14 -14.13 -4.86
N ARG A 43 -12.90 -13.60 -4.89
CA ARG A 43 -11.70 -14.36 -4.45
C ARG A 43 -11.18 -13.85 -3.09
N PRO A 44 -11.61 -14.47 -1.98
CA PRO A 44 -11.33 -13.97 -0.64
C PRO A 44 -9.84 -13.93 -0.28
N GLU A 45 -9.04 -14.87 -0.79
CA GLU A 45 -7.60 -14.92 -0.52
C GLU A 45 -6.83 -13.71 -1.07
N ILE A 46 -7.28 -13.17 -2.21
CA ILE A 46 -6.67 -12.00 -2.84
C ILE A 46 -7.13 -10.75 -2.10
N HIS A 47 -8.40 -10.71 -1.70
CA HIS A 47 -8.96 -9.63 -0.88
C HIS A 47 -8.19 -9.44 0.43
N THR A 48 -7.86 -10.53 1.14
CA THR A 48 -7.07 -10.45 2.39
C THR A 48 -5.69 -9.82 2.14
N LYS A 49 -4.97 -10.30 1.13
CA LYS A 49 -3.61 -9.81 0.82
C LYS A 49 -3.60 -8.34 0.37
N LEU A 50 -4.58 -7.92 -0.42
CA LEU A 50 -4.71 -6.52 -0.84
C LEU A 50 -5.08 -5.61 0.34
N SER A 51 -5.96 -6.08 1.23
CA SER A 51 -6.35 -5.33 2.43
C SER A 51 -5.17 -5.13 3.39
N GLU A 52 -4.32 -6.15 3.55
CA GLU A 52 -3.10 -6.07 4.36
C GLU A 52 -2.09 -5.07 3.77
N GLY A 53 -1.86 -5.14 2.45
CA GLY A 53 -0.99 -4.20 1.74
C GLY A 53 -1.48 -2.75 1.85
N LEU A 54 -2.79 -2.52 1.68
CA LEU A 54 -3.40 -1.19 1.80
C LEU A 54 -3.26 -0.63 3.22
N ARG A 55 -3.46 -1.48 4.23
CA ARG A 55 -3.28 -1.10 5.64
C ARG A 55 -1.83 -0.71 5.92
N LEU A 56 -0.86 -1.47 5.39
CA LEU A 56 0.57 -1.17 5.56
C LEU A 56 0.96 0.14 4.88
N ALA A 57 0.58 0.33 3.61
CA ALA A 57 0.87 1.57 2.87
C ALA A 57 0.33 2.81 3.61
N THR A 58 -0.92 2.73 4.08
CA THR A 58 -1.55 3.82 4.85
C THR A 58 -0.85 4.09 6.18
N ASN A 59 -0.41 3.04 6.89
CA ASN A 59 0.35 3.20 8.13
C ASN A 59 1.70 3.88 7.88
N PHE A 60 2.42 3.46 6.83
CA PHE A 60 3.70 4.08 6.46
C PHE A 60 3.55 5.55 6.06
N ILE A 61 2.50 5.90 5.32
CA ILE A 61 2.17 7.31 5.04
C ILE A 61 1.99 8.09 6.34
N ARG A 62 1.24 7.53 7.31
CA ARG A 62 1.01 8.17 8.61
C ARG A 62 2.30 8.36 9.39
N GLU A 63 3.16 7.35 9.43
CA GLU A 63 4.46 7.42 10.10
C GLU A 63 5.37 8.47 9.46
N LEU A 64 5.49 8.46 8.13
CA LEU A 64 6.32 9.43 7.41
C LEU A 64 5.81 10.85 7.64
N ARG A 65 4.49 11.08 7.61
CA ARG A 65 3.90 12.40 7.90
C ARG A 65 4.13 12.84 9.35
N ALA A 66 4.19 11.91 10.31
CA ALA A 66 4.45 12.20 11.72
C ALA A 66 5.93 12.45 12.05
N GLN A 67 6.86 11.98 11.22
CA GLN A 67 8.29 12.29 11.32
C GLN A 67 8.51 13.74 10.86
N ASN A 68 8.42 14.72 11.77
CA ASN A 68 8.70 16.13 11.48
C ASN A 68 10.12 16.33 10.94
#